data_AF-A0A382PES5-F1
#
_entry.id   AF-A0A382PES5-F1
#
_cell.length_a   1.000
_cell.length_b   1.000
_cell.length_c   1.000
_cell.angle_alpha   90.00
_cell.angle_beta   90.00
_cell.angle_gamma   90.00
#
_symmetry.space_group_name_H-M   'P 1'
#
loop_
_entity.id
_entity.type
_entity.pdbx_description
1 polymer ?
#
loop_
_entity_poly.entity_id
_entity_poly.type
_entity_poly.pdbx_seq_one_letter_code
_entity_poly.pdbx_strand_id
1 'polypeptide(L)'
;MAVKKSKSKVNTKREPADPHPFFKTIATNRRARYDYEVLEQYEAGIALSGTEIKAIREGRVNIGQSFARFIDSEIWLLNAHIAEYSAGNLANHEPTRNRKLLLKTKQISNIRQELKSAGLTLIPLRLY
;
A
#
# COMPACT_ATOMS: atom_id res chain seq x y z
N MET A 1 42.79 -8.92 17.48
CA MET A 1 42.14 -9.56 18.66
C MET A 1 40.66 -9.29 18.60
N ALA A 2 39.83 -10.34 18.50
CA ALA A 2 38.37 -10.25 18.44
C ALA A 2 37.76 -10.76 19.76
N VAL A 3 36.72 -10.10 20.25
CA VAL A 3 35.90 -10.57 21.37
C VAL A 3 34.45 -10.63 20.90
N LYS A 4 33.88 -11.83 21.02
CA LYS A 4 32.51 -12.20 20.68
C LYS A 4 31.59 -11.79 21.83
N LYS A 5 30.55 -10.97 21.57
CA LYS A 5 29.41 -10.83 22.48
C LYS A 5 28.08 -10.97 21.73
N SER A 6 27.45 -12.11 22.03
CA SER A 6 26.01 -12.38 22.21
C SER A 6 24.98 -11.55 21.44
N LYS A 7 24.18 -12.26 20.64
CA LYS A 7 22.91 -11.83 20.03
C LYS A 7 22.00 -11.16 21.07
N SER A 8 21.89 -9.84 21.03
CA SER A 8 20.85 -9.09 21.75
C SER A 8 19.60 -9.04 20.89
N LYS A 9 18.52 -9.64 21.43
CA LYS A 9 17.17 -9.73 20.84
C LYS A 9 16.74 -8.41 20.20
N VAL A 10 16.27 -8.49 18.96
CA VAL A 10 15.55 -7.42 18.26
C VAL A 10 14.33 -7.06 19.12
N ASN A 11 14.40 -5.92 19.79
CA ASN A 11 13.33 -5.41 20.63
C ASN A 11 12.26 -4.81 19.70
N THR A 12 11.26 -5.62 19.36
CA THR A 12 10.11 -5.20 18.56
C THR A 12 9.30 -4.19 19.38
N LYS A 13 9.64 -2.91 19.27
CA LYS A 13 8.80 -1.81 19.76
C LYS A 13 7.42 -1.99 19.14
N ARG A 14 6.44 -2.36 19.97
CA ARG A 14 5.02 -2.40 19.61
C ARG A 14 4.59 -0.96 19.36
N GLU A 15 4.33 -0.63 18.10
CA GLU A 15 3.66 0.62 17.72
C GLU A 15 2.26 0.64 18.35
N PRO A 16 1.74 1.82 18.75
CA PRO A 16 0.54 1.92 19.56
C PRO A 16 -0.68 1.36 18.82
N ALA A 17 -1.56 0.69 19.56
CA ALA A 17 -2.85 0.27 19.05
C ALA A 17 -3.62 1.51 18.56
N ASP A 18 -4.07 1.48 17.31
CA ASP A 18 -4.82 2.56 16.68
C ASP A 18 -6.04 2.94 17.56
N PRO A 19 -6.32 4.24 17.81
CA PRO A 19 -7.33 4.70 18.78
C PRO A 19 -8.80 4.50 18.34
N HIS A 20 -9.04 3.86 17.19
CA HIS A 20 -10.37 3.56 16.68
C HIS A 20 -10.54 2.05 16.44
N PRO A 21 -11.52 1.39 17.09
CA PRO A 21 -11.68 -0.07 17.03
C PRO A 21 -12.11 -0.60 15.66
N PHE A 22 -12.53 0.27 14.72
CA PHE A 22 -13.10 -0.14 13.43
C PHE A 22 -12.08 -0.22 12.28
N PHE A 23 -10.95 0.49 12.35
CA PHE A 23 -9.95 0.51 11.27
C PHE A 23 -8.62 -0.01 11.79
N LYS A 24 -8.37 -1.31 11.57
CA LYS A 24 -7.08 -1.91 11.87
C LYS A 24 -6.14 -1.60 10.72
N THR A 25 -5.06 -0.86 10.97
CA THR A 25 -4.03 -0.66 9.96
C THR A 25 -3.46 -2.01 9.51
N ILE A 26 -3.58 -2.33 8.22
CA ILE A 26 -3.11 -3.60 7.67
C ILE A 26 -1.65 -3.46 7.20
N ALA A 27 -1.35 -2.39 6.47
CA ALA A 27 0.00 -2.10 6.00
C ALA A 27 0.29 -0.60 5.99
N THR A 28 1.54 -0.23 6.26
CA THR A 28 2.02 1.15 6.15
C THR A 28 3.27 1.20 5.28
N ASN A 29 3.33 2.16 4.37
CA ASN A 29 4.54 2.42 3.60
C ASN A 29 5.45 3.36 4.42
N ARG A 30 6.30 2.77 5.24
CA ARG A 30 7.27 3.55 6.04
C ARG A 30 8.27 4.30 5.17
N ARG A 31 8.65 3.72 4.02
CA ARG A 31 9.63 4.28 3.08
C ARG A 31 9.13 5.56 2.42
N ALA A 32 7.83 5.65 2.11
CA ALA A 32 7.23 6.84 1.51
C ALA A 32 7.51 8.12 2.30
N ARG A 33 7.53 8.06 3.64
CA ARG A 33 7.80 9.23 4.49
C ARG A 33 9.28 9.63 4.57
N TYR A 34 10.18 8.74 4.18
CA TYR A 34 11.62 9.04 4.14
C TYR A 34 12.04 9.55 2.76
N ASP A 35 11.50 8.95 1.70
CA ASP A 35 11.90 9.23 0.32
C ASP A 35 11.14 10.43 -0.28
N TYR A 36 9.97 10.79 0.26
CA TYR A 36 9.09 11.81 -0.30
C TYR A 36 8.50 12.72 0.78
N GLU A 37 8.26 13.97 0.40
CA GLU A 37 7.47 14.92 1.19
C GLU A 37 5.98 14.77 0.82
N VAL A 38 5.13 14.63 1.84
CA VAL A 38 3.69 14.44 1.64
C VAL A 38 2.99 15.80 1.65
N LEU A 39 2.48 16.21 0.49
CA LEU A 39 1.77 17.49 0.32
C LEU A 39 0.28 17.35 0.65
N GLU A 40 -0.40 16.42 -0.02
CA GLU A 40 -1.83 16.18 0.12
C GLU A 40 -2.12 14.68 0.24
N GLN A 41 -3.21 14.35 0.95
CA GLN A 41 -3.62 12.98 1.19
C GLN A 41 -5.03 12.76 0.64
N TYR A 42 -5.17 11.67 -0.12
CA TYR A 42 -6.43 11.24 -0.70
C TYR A 42 -6.79 9.84 -0.23
N GLU A 43 -8.07 9.64 0.08
CA GLU A 43 -8.62 8.31 0.36
C GLU A 43 -9.24 7.73 -0.90
N ALA A 44 -8.91 6.47 -1.21
CA ALA A 44 -9.40 5.76 -2.37
C ALA A 44 -9.80 4.33 -1.99
N GLY A 45 -10.90 3.85 -2.59
CA GLY A 45 -11.19 2.42 -2.59
C GLY A 45 -10.25 1.68 -3.55
N ILE A 46 -9.98 0.40 -3.30
CA ILE A 46 -9.21 -0.46 -4.20
C ILE A 46 -10.11 -1.57 -4.72
N ALA A 47 -10.12 -1.78 -6.05
CA ALA A 47 -10.82 -2.90 -6.65
C ALA A 47 -10.04 -4.20 -6.45
N LEU A 48 -10.49 -5.02 -5.50
CA LEU A 48 -9.88 -6.29 -5.11
C LEU A 48 -10.78 -7.49 -5.46
N SER A 49 -10.14 -8.62 -5.68
CA SER A 49 -10.76 -9.94 -5.81
C SER A 49 -10.92 -10.63 -4.45
N GLY A 50 -11.79 -11.63 -4.38
CA GLY A 50 -12.06 -12.35 -3.12
C GLY A 50 -10.84 -13.05 -2.52
N THR A 51 -9.92 -13.54 -3.35
CA THR A 51 -8.67 -14.18 -2.88
C THR A 51 -7.67 -13.15 -2.35
N GLU A 52 -7.63 -11.94 -2.92
CA GLU A 52 -6.81 -10.83 -2.41
C GLU A 52 -7.29 -10.35 -1.04
N ILE A 53 -8.61 -10.25 -0.83
CA ILE A 53 -9.17 -9.87 0.47
C ILE A 53 -8.73 -10.86 1.56
N LYS A 54 -8.71 -12.16 1.24
CA LYS A 54 -8.25 -13.19 2.19
C LYS A 54 -6.76 -13.03 2.51
N ALA A 55 -5.90 -12.84 1.50
CA ALA A 55 -4.47 -12.63 1.71
C ALA A 55 -4.16 -11.34 2.51
N ILE A 56 -4.88 -10.25 2.22
CA ILE A 56 -4.76 -8.97 2.95
C ILE A 56 -5.18 -9.15 4.42
N ARG A 57 -6.25 -9.90 4.70
CA ARG A 57 -6.69 -10.18 6.08
C ARG A 57 -5.66 -10.97 6.88
N GLU A 58 -4.87 -11.81 6.22
CA GLU A 58 -3.71 -12.51 6.80
C GLU A 58 -2.46 -11.61 6.94
N GLY A 59 -2.52 -10.35 6.49
CA GLY A 59 -1.41 -9.40 6.53
C GLY A 59 -0.35 -9.64 5.44
N ARG A 60 -0.66 -10.43 4.41
CA ARG A 60 0.30 -10.77 3.34
C ARG A 60 0.27 -9.78 2.20
N VAL A 61 0.55 -8.51 2.50
CA VAL A 61 0.57 -7.43 1.52
C VAL A 61 1.79 -6.53 1.72
N ASN A 62 2.40 -6.11 0.62
CA ASN A 62 3.50 -5.16 0.60
C ASN A 62 3.19 -4.03 -0.39
N ILE A 63 3.17 -2.80 0.15
CA ILE A 63 2.94 -1.55 -0.59
C ILE A 63 4.19 -0.64 -0.60
N GLY A 64 5.35 -1.15 -0.20
CA GLY A 64 6.56 -0.33 -0.05
C GLY A 64 7.09 0.23 -1.38
N GLN A 65 6.98 -0.55 -2.46
CA GLN A 65 7.45 -0.20 -3.80
C GLN A 65 6.31 0.11 -4.78
N SER A 66 5.07 0.16 -4.29
CA SER A 66 3.93 0.46 -5.14
C SER A 66 3.77 1.96 -5.36
N PHE A 67 3.22 2.31 -6.51
CA PHE A 67 2.91 3.68 -6.88
C PHE A 67 1.64 3.71 -7.71
N ALA A 68 0.97 4.85 -7.75
CA ALA A 68 -0.23 5.02 -8.56
C ALA A 68 0.09 5.84 -9.82
N ARG A 69 -0.53 5.46 -10.95
CA ARG A 69 -0.39 6.14 -12.23
C ARG A 69 -1.73 6.23 -12.91
N PHE A 70 -1.88 7.27 -13.72
CA PHE A 70 -3.01 7.41 -14.64
C PHE A 70 -2.83 6.49 -15.83
N ILE A 71 -3.83 5.64 -16.06
CA ILE A 71 -4.00 4.89 -17.30
C ILE A 71 -5.32 5.39 -17.88
N ASP A 72 -5.22 6.07 -19.02
CA ASP A 72 -6.32 6.79 -19.68
C ASP A 72 -6.98 7.89 -18.81
N SER A 73 -8.12 7.55 -18.21
CA SER A 73 -8.93 8.43 -17.35
C SER A 73 -9.09 7.89 -15.93
N GLU A 74 -8.39 6.81 -15.60
CA GLU A 74 -8.51 6.11 -14.33
C GLU A 74 -7.16 6.04 -13.64
N ILE A 75 -7.20 5.88 -12.33
CA ILE A 75 -6.00 5.74 -11.52
C ILE A 75 -5.83 4.27 -11.17
N TRP A 76 -4.64 3.75 -11.44
CA TRP A 76 -4.27 2.39 -11.16
C TRP A 76 -3.11 2.36 -10.19
N LEU A 77 -3.17 1.44 -9.24
CA LEU A 77 -2.09 1.09 -8.34
C LEU A 77 -1.25 0.00 -8.98
N LEU A 78 0.03 0.28 -9.19
CA LEU A 78 1.02 -0.62 -9.78
C LEU A 78 2.01 -1.09 -8.72
N ASN A 79 2.64 -2.24 -8.97
CA ASN A 79 3.67 -2.85 -8.13
C ASN A 79 3.26 -3.11 -6.67
N ALA A 80 1.95 -3.10 -6.38
CA ALA A 80 1.45 -3.59 -5.11
C ALA A 80 1.54 -5.12 -5.12
N HIS A 81 2.28 -5.68 -4.16
CA HIS A 81 2.45 -7.12 -4.05
C HIS A 81 1.49 -7.65 -2.98
N ILE A 82 0.48 -8.40 -3.41
CA ILE A 82 -0.39 -9.17 -2.52
C ILE A 82 -0.03 -10.63 -2.71
N ALA A 83 0.38 -11.32 -1.67
CA ALA A 83 0.73 -12.72 -1.82
C ALA A 83 -0.51 -13.55 -2.13
N GLU A 84 -0.33 -14.66 -2.85
CA GLU A 84 -1.42 -15.60 -3.07
C GLU A 84 -1.97 -16.15 -1.74
N TYR A 85 -3.27 -16.42 -1.75
CA TYR A 85 -3.91 -17.07 -0.62
C TYR A 85 -3.54 -18.55 -0.62
N SER A 86 -2.84 -19.03 0.42
CA SER A 86 -2.30 -20.39 0.46
C SER A 86 -3.36 -21.50 0.51
N ALA A 87 -4.62 -21.20 0.85
CA ALA A 87 -5.74 -22.13 0.72
C ALA A 87 -6.59 -21.86 -0.54
N GLY A 88 -6.05 -21.09 -1.49
CA GLY A 88 -6.61 -20.91 -2.82
C GLY A 88 -6.10 -22.01 -3.77
N ASN A 89 -6.98 -22.50 -4.62
CA ASN A 89 -6.70 -23.53 -5.61
C ASN A 89 -6.18 -22.90 -6.92
N LEU A 90 -6.28 -23.60 -8.06
CA LEU A 90 -5.85 -23.14 -9.40
C LEU A 90 -6.34 -21.74 -9.85
N ALA A 91 -7.34 -21.15 -9.18
CA ALA A 91 -7.92 -19.85 -9.49
C ALA A 91 -7.40 -18.71 -8.58
N ASN A 92 -6.10 -18.70 -8.30
CA ASN A 92 -5.46 -17.61 -7.56
C ASN A 92 -5.30 -16.33 -8.42
N HIS A 93 -5.17 -15.19 -7.74
CA HIS A 93 -4.86 -13.92 -8.38
C HIS A 93 -3.35 -13.80 -8.61
N GLU A 94 -2.96 -13.04 -9.62
CA GLU A 94 -1.56 -12.68 -9.81
C GLU A 94 -1.10 -11.68 -8.72
N PRO A 95 0.00 -11.94 -8.00
CA PRO A 95 0.44 -11.09 -6.89
C PRO A 95 0.67 -9.62 -7.25
N THR A 96 1.25 -9.39 -8.42
CA THR A 96 1.67 -8.09 -8.95
C THR A 96 0.63 -7.40 -9.83
N ARG A 97 -0.61 -7.91 -9.87
CA ARG A 97 -1.69 -7.37 -10.70
C ARG A 97 -1.90 -5.88 -10.47
N ASN A 98 -2.09 -5.13 -11.55
CA ASN A 98 -2.51 -3.73 -11.46
C ASN A 98 -3.95 -3.63 -10.92
N ARG A 99 -4.17 -2.73 -9.96
CA ARG A 99 -5.46 -2.60 -9.26
C ARG A 99 -6.04 -1.21 -9.46
N LYS A 100 -7.30 -1.14 -9.88
CA LYS A 100 -7.98 0.13 -10.08
C LYS A 100 -8.29 0.80 -8.74
N LEU A 101 -8.04 2.09 -8.65
CA LEU A 101 -8.43 2.95 -7.53
C LEU A 101 -9.79 3.60 -7.82
N LEU A 102 -10.66 3.58 -6.82
CA LEU A 102 -12.01 4.10 -6.86
C LEU A 102 -12.04 5.43 -6.11
N LEU A 103 -12.12 6.52 -6.88
CA LEU A 103 -12.11 7.90 -6.42
C LEU A 103 -13.26 8.68 -7.06
N LYS A 104 -13.63 9.82 -6.47
CA LYS A 104 -14.64 10.71 -7.06
C LYS A 104 -14.07 11.40 -8.30
N THR A 105 -14.89 11.59 -9.34
CA THR A 105 -14.48 12.22 -10.60
C THR A 105 -13.80 13.59 -10.43
N LYS A 106 -14.30 14.41 -9.49
CA LYS A 106 -13.68 15.71 -9.17
C LYS A 106 -12.26 15.56 -8.61
N GLN A 107 -12.03 14.59 -7.73
CA GLN A 107 -10.70 14.31 -7.17
C GLN A 107 -9.73 13.84 -8.25
N ILE A 108 -10.18 12.97 -9.15
CA ILE A 108 -9.37 12.48 -10.28
C ILE A 108 -8.92 13.65 -11.17
N SER A 109 -9.80 14.61 -11.45
CA SER A 109 -9.45 15.81 -12.24
C SER A 109 -8.41 16.68 -11.56
N ASN A 110 -8.56 16.95 -10.25
CA ASN A 110 -7.62 17.77 -9.48
C ASN A 110 -6.23 17.13 -9.46
N ILE A 111 -6.15 15.84 -9.08
CA ILE A 111 -4.90 15.08 -9.04
C ILE A 111 -4.21 15.08 -10.41
N ARG A 112 -4.97 14.98 -11.51
CA ARG A 112 -4.42 15.01 -12.87
C ARG A 112 -3.81 16.37 -13.22
N GLN A 113 -4.37 17.47 -12.72
CA GLN A 113 -3.82 18.81 -12.93
C GLN A 113 -2.54 19.04 -12.12
N GLU A 114 -2.50 18.56 -10.88
CA GLU A 114 -1.34 18.64 -9.99
C GLU A 114 -0.16 17.84 -10.54
N LEU A 115 -0.40 16.58 -10.96
CA LEU A 115 0.64 15.72 -11.52
C LEU A 115 1.30 16.30 -12.78
N LYS A 116 0.53 16.99 -13.64
CA LYS A 116 1.06 17.60 -14.86
C LYS A 116 1.97 18.79 -14.58
N SER A 117 1.68 19.54 -13.51
CA SER A 117 2.31 20.83 -13.25
C SER A 117 3.64 20.72 -12.52
N ALA A 118 3.83 19.71 -11.67
CA ALA A 118 4.87 19.77 -10.62
C ALA A 118 5.77 18.53 -10.49
N GLY A 119 5.77 17.61 -11.48
CA GLY A 119 6.60 16.40 -11.39
C GLY A 119 6.28 15.53 -10.16
N LEU A 120 5.05 15.65 -9.64
CA LEU A 120 4.59 14.94 -8.46
C LEU A 120 4.43 13.46 -8.77
N THR A 121 4.43 12.63 -7.72
CA THR A 121 4.21 11.19 -7.82
C THR A 121 3.16 10.76 -6.80
N LEU A 122 2.27 9.85 -7.19
CA LEU A 122 1.28 9.28 -6.28
C LEU A 122 1.83 8.00 -5.63
N ILE A 123 1.88 8.00 -4.31
CA ILE A 123 2.46 6.90 -3.52
C ILE A 123 1.47 6.51 -2.41
N PRO A 124 1.20 5.22 -2.22
CA PRO A 124 0.32 4.77 -1.14
C PRO A 124 1.01 4.93 0.22
N LEU A 125 0.29 5.52 1.18
CA LEU A 125 0.81 5.75 2.53
C LEU A 125 0.40 4.64 3.51
N ARG A 126 -0.89 4.33 3.57
CA ARG A 126 -1.46 3.33 4.49
C ARG A 126 -2.57 2.55 3.79
N LEU A 127 -2.71 1.29 4.17
CA LEU A 127 -3.81 0.42 3.80
C LEU A 127 -4.47 -0.04 5.10
N TYR A 128 -5.77 0.20 5.20
CA TYR A 128 -6.62 -0.07 6.37
C TYR A 128 -7.84 -0.90 5.97
#